data_AF-A0AAE5WHX5-F1
#
_entry.id   AF-A0AAE5WHX5-F1
#
_cell.length_a   1.000
_cell.length_b   1.000
_cell.length_c   1.000
_cell.angle_alpha   90.00
_cell.angle_beta   90.00
_cell.angle_gamma   90.00
#
_symmetry.space_group_name_H-M   'P 1'
#
loop_
_entity.id
_entity.type
_entity.pdbx_description
1 polymer ?
#
loop_
_entity_poly.entity_id
_entity_poly.type
_entity_poly.pdbx_seq_one_letter_code
_entity_poly.pdbx_strand_id
1 'polypeptide(L)'
;MKTDKKINWDSFSETEQQAIGISNGNFINGTNNPEFPYIAAVFEAVAEELEHIAHTCPNAAIQFAKEANVIARKLIELSPIPPTTNIEELAEQYSGKEIARRLLDCTVCHFLSSQLTRMEAHIIAQLETQMHGGENGKIH
;
A
#
# COMPACT_ATOMS: atom_id res chain seq x y z
N MET A 1 9.30 26.98 27.56
CA MET A 1 9.47 26.52 26.17
C MET A 1 10.63 25.54 26.09
N LYS A 2 10.34 24.25 26.02
CA LYS A 2 11.24 23.13 25.75
C LYS A 2 10.38 22.23 24.86
N THR A 3 10.68 21.87 23.61
CA THR A 3 11.91 21.85 22.82
C THR A 3 11.51 21.97 21.34
N ASP A 4 12.20 22.81 20.56
CA ASP A 4 12.25 22.70 19.09
C ASP A 4 13.00 21.43 18.68
N LYS A 5 12.50 20.25 19.04
CA LYS A 5 12.96 19.00 18.43
C LYS A 5 12.28 18.89 17.08
N LYS A 6 12.73 19.72 16.12
CA LYS A 6 12.37 19.56 14.72
C LYS A 6 12.60 18.10 14.34
N ILE A 7 11.63 17.52 13.63
CA ILE A 7 11.78 16.18 13.07
C ILE A 7 13.10 16.15 12.30
N ASN A 8 13.94 15.16 12.58
CA ASN A 8 15.24 15.02 11.95
C ASN A 8 15.10 14.11 10.74
N TRP A 9 15.30 14.69 9.56
CA TRP A 9 15.21 14.01 8.27
C TRP A 9 16.58 13.67 7.66
N ASP A 10 17.68 14.07 8.32
CA ASP A 10 19.04 14.00 7.76
C ASP A 10 19.49 12.56 7.48
N SER A 11 18.86 11.58 8.14
CA SER A 11 19.14 10.15 7.91
C SER A 11 18.36 9.54 6.74
N PHE A 12 17.48 10.29 6.08
CA PHE A 12 16.67 9.81 4.97
C PHE A 12 17.20 10.27 3.63
N SER A 13 17.19 9.36 2.66
CA SER A 13 17.36 9.64 1.25
C SER A 13 16.25 10.56 0.74
N GLU A 14 16.51 11.19 -0.41
CA GLU A 14 15.52 12.01 -1.10
C GLU A 14 14.23 11.23 -1.40
N THR A 15 14.35 9.97 -1.82
CA THR A 15 13.20 9.10 -2.12
C THR A 15 12.34 8.84 -0.89
N GLU A 16 12.93 8.59 0.27
CA GLU A 16 12.19 8.38 1.52
C GLU A 16 11.46 9.65 1.95
N GLN A 17 12.11 10.81 1.83
CA GLN A 17 11.49 12.10 2.14
C GLN A 17 10.34 12.42 1.18
N GLN A 18 10.51 12.13 -0.12
CA GLN A 18 9.46 12.30 -1.12
C GLN A 18 8.24 11.40 -0.83
N ALA A 19 8.46 10.12 -0.48
CA ALA A 19 7.38 9.19 -0.16
C ALA A 19 6.54 9.69 1.03
N ILE A 20 7.21 10.13 2.10
CA ILE A 20 6.53 10.71 3.28
C ILE A 20 5.80 12.00 2.89
N GLY A 21 6.42 12.84 2.05
CA GLY A 21 5.82 14.07 1.53
C GLY A 21 4.53 13.81 0.76
N ILE A 22 4.53 12.81 -0.13
CA ILE A 22 3.34 12.37 -0.88
C ILE A 22 2.28 11.84 0.08
N SER A 23 2.65 10.99 1.04
CA SER A 23 1.72 10.44 2.04
C SER A 23 1.02 11.54 2.84
N ASN A 24 1.78 12.54 3.30
CA ASN A 24 1.23 13.70 3.99
C ASN A 24 0.35 14.56 3.06
N GLY A 25 0.76 14.74 1.81
CA GLY A 25 -0.04 15.42 0.79
C GLY A 25 -1.37 14.72 0.49
N ASN A 26 -1.37 13.39 0.47
CA ASN A 26 -2.57 12.56 0.33
C ASN A 26 -3.53 12.78 1.49
N PHE A 27 -3.03 12.75 2.72
CA PHE A 27 -3.80 13.01 3.94
C PHE A 27 -4.44 14.41 3.94
N ILE A 28 -3.64 15.45 3.67
CA ILE A 28 -4.11 16.85 3.69
C ILE A 28 -5.15 17.11 2.59
N ASN A 29 -4.93 16.58 1.39
CA ASN A 29 -5.75 16.90 0.23
C ASN A 29 -6.85 15.87 -0.06
N GLY A 30 -6.96 14.80 0.73
CA GLY A 30 -7.88 13.69 0.46
C GLY A 30 -7.61 12.98 -0.87
N THR A 31 -6.33 12.90 -1.27
CA THR A 31 -5.90 12.24 -2.52
C THR A 31 -5.26 10.89 -2.22
N ASN A 32 -4.98 10.10 -3.26
CA ASN A 32 -4.40 8.74 -3.11
C ASN A 32 -3.29 8.50 -4.15
N ASN A 33 -2.36 9.44 -4.25
CA ASN A 33 -1.21 9.31 -5.13
C ASN A 33 -0.24 8.27 -4.56
N PRO A 34 0.37 7.39 -5.38
CA PRO A 34 1.31 6.40 -4.88
C PRO A 34 2.56 7.07 -4.30
N GLU A 35 2.92 6.73 -3.06
CA GLU A 35 4.09 7.28 -2.38
C GLU A 35 5.42 6.87 -3.06
N PHE A 36 5.41 5.73 -3.75
CA PHE A 36 6.50 5.28 -4.63
C PHE A 36 5.97 5.15 -6.07
N PRO A 37 5.86 6.25 -6.83
CA PRO A 37 5.11 6.29 -8.10
C PRO A 37 5.68 5.36 -9.18
N TYR A 38 7.01 5.25 -9.28
CA TYR A 38 7.63 4.36 -10.25
C TYR A 38 7.47 2.88 -9.90
N ILE A 39 7.49 2.53 -8.60
CA ILE A 39 7.22 1.16 -8.16
C ILE A 39 5.73 0.83 -8.39
N ALA A 40 4.82 1.77 -8.12
CA ALA A 40 3.41 1.60 -8.40
C ALA A 40 3.14 1.34 -9.89
N ALA A 41 3.83 2.05 -10.80
CA ALA A 41 3.71 1.81 -12.24
C ALA A 41 4.16 0.39 -12.64
N VAL A 42 5.23 -0.12 -12.03
CA VAL A 42 5.67 -1.51 -12.25
C VAL A 42 4.66 -2.50 -11.69
N PHE A 43 4.11 -2.25 -10.51
CA PHE A 43 3.09 -3.09 -9.91
C PHE A 43 1.77 -3.10 -10.67
N GLU A 44 1.40 -1.99 -11.31
CA GLU A 44 0.26 -1.94 -12.23
C GLU A 44 0.49 -2.89 -13.42
N ALA A 45 1.65 -2.83 -14.06
CA ALA A 45 1.98 -3.74 -15.17
C ALA A 45 2.00 -5.22 -14.72
N VAL A 46 2.44 -5.50 -13.50
CA VAL A 46 2.36 -6.86 -12.92
C VAL A 46 0.90 -7.26 -12.66
N ALA A 47 0.05 -6.35 -12.22
CA ALA A 47 -1.37 -6.61 -12.01
C ALA A 47 -2.10 -6.94 -13.33
N GLU A 48 -1.77 -6.24 -14.42
CA GLU A 48 -2.28 -6.55 -15.76
C GLU A 48 -1.85 -7.97 -16.21
N GLU A 49 -0.59 -8.35 -16.00
CA GLU A 49 -0.12 -9.71 -16.30
C GLU A 49 -0.80 -10.78 -15.43
N LEU A 50 -1.17 -10.43 -14.19
CA LEU A 50 -1.93 -11.33 -13.32
C LEU A 50 -3.34 -11.61 -13.84
N GLU A 51 -3.95 -10.71 -14.62
CA GLU A 51 -5.22 -10.99 -15.31
C GLU A 51 -5.03 -12.10 -16.36
N HIS A 52 -3.95 -12.02 -17.14
CA HIS A 52 -3.62 -13.07 -18.10
C HIS A 52 -3.37 -14.41 -17.39
N ILE A 53 -2.63 -14.41 -16.28
CA ILE A 53 -2.40 -15.62 -15.47
C ILE A 53 -3.71 -16.14 -14.89
N ALA A 54 -4.63 -15.29 -14.45
CA ALA A 54 -5.94 -15.70 -13.96
C ALA A 54 -6.75 -16.40 -15.05
N HIS A 55 -6.55 -16.04 -16.31
CA HIS A 55 -7.15 -16.73 -17.46
C HIS A 55 -6.49 -18.08 -17.77
N THR A 56 -5.17 -18.14 -17.85
CA THR A 56 -4.47 -19.35 -18.30
C THR A 56 -4.24 -20.36 -17.17
N CYS A 57 -4.12 -19.89 -15.92
CA CYS A 57 -3.74 -20.66 -14.74
C CYS A 57 -4.55 -20.21 -13.50
N PRO A 58 -5.88 -20.34 -13.50
CA PRO A 58 -6.76 -19.76 -12.48
C PRO A 58 -6.44 -20.23 -11.05
N ASN A 59 -6.06 -21.50 -10.88
CA ASN A 59 -5.69 -22.02 -9.55
C ASN A 59 -4.45 -21.31 -8.97
N ALA A 60 -3.46 -20.99 -9.80
CA ALA A 60 -2.26 -20.28 -9.35
C ALA A 60 -2.59 -18.83 -8.98
N ALA A 61 -3.40 -18.16 -9.81
CA ALA A 61 -3.86 -16.80 -9.52
C ALA A 61 -4.70 -16.72 -8.23
N ILE A 62 -5.57 -17.70 -7.99
CA ILE A 62 -6.35 -17.79 -6.73
C ILE A 62 -5.44 -17.95 -5.51
N GLN A 63 -4.39 -18.79 -5.60
CA GLN A 63 -3.46 -18.94 -4.49
C GLN A 63 -2.63 -17.66 -4.27
N PHE A 64 -2.17 -17.03 -5.35
CA PHE A 64 -1.50 -15.73 -5.27
C PHE A 64 -2.39 -14.70 -4.56
N ALA A 65 -3.65 -14.56 -4.97
CA ALA A 65 -4.59 -13.62 -4.36
C ALA A 65 -4.75 -13.85 -2.85
N LYS A 66 -4.84 -15.12 -2.42
CA LYS A 66 -4.92 -15.48 -0.99
C LYS A 66 -3.67 -15.09 -0.22
N GLU A 67 -2.49 -15.39 -0.77
CA GLU A 67 -1.20 -15.05 -0.15
C GLU A 67 -1.01 -13.53 -0.09
N ALA A 68 -1.30 -12.83 -1.18
CA ALA A 68 -1.25 -11.36 -1.25
C ALA A 68 -2.16 -10.72 -0.20
N ASN A 69 -3.39 -11.22 -0.03
CA ASN A 69 -4.33 -10.73 0.98
C ASN A 69 -3.82 -10.92 2.42
N VAL A 70 -3.20 -12.07 2.70
CA VAL A 70 -2.58 -12.34 4.02
C VAL A 70 -1.43 -11.37 4.29
N ILE A 71 -0.56 -11.16 3.31
CA ILE A 71 0.57 -10.23 3.43
C ILE A 71 0.06 -8.79 3.60
N ALA A 72 -0.89 -8.35 2.79
CA ALA A 72 -1.49 -7.02 2.87
C ALA A 72 -2.06 -6.74 4.27
N ARG A 73 -2.88 -7.65 4.81
CA ARG A 73 -3.39 -7.54 6.18
C ARG A 73 -2.28 -7.47 7.21
N LYS A 74 -1.23 -8.30 7.05
CA LYS A 74 -0.10 -8.31 7.97
C LYS A 74 0.71 -7.02 7.95
N LEU A 75 0.85 -6.38 6.79
CA LEU A 75 1.50 -5.07 6.66
C LEU A 75 0.72 -3.98 7.42
N ILE A 76 -0.61 -3.99 7.36
CA ILE A 76 -1.44 -3.07 8.14
C ILE A 76 -1.28 -3.32 9.64
N GLU A 77 -1.24 -4.58 10.08
CA GLU A 77 -0.99 -4.92 11.50
C GLU A 77 0.40 -4.51 12.00
N LEU A 78 1.41 -4.55 11.12
CA LEU A 78 2.78 -4.14 11.44
C LEU A 78 2.98 -2.63 11.37
N SER A 79 2.07 -1.91 10.72
CA SER A 79 2.13 -0.46 10.63
C SER A 79 2.16 0.15 12.04
N PRO A 80 3.12 1.03 12.35
CA PRO A 80 3.18 1.67 13.65
C PRO A 80 1.86 2.35 14.03
N ILE A 81 1.29 1.98 15.17
CA ILE A 81 0.12 2.65 15.75
C ILE A 81 0.63 3.68 16.76
N PRO A 82 0.28 4.97 16.61
CA PRO A 82 0.67 5.96 17.60
C PRO A 82 -0.07 5.70 18.93
N PRO A 83 0.61 5.79 20.08
CA PRO A 83 -0.03 5.55 21.39
C PRO A 83 -1.06 6.62 21.77
N THR A 84 -1.03 7.76 21.09
CA THR A 84 -1.92 8.91 21.30
C THR A 84 -2.01 9.71 20.01
N THR A 85 -3.12 10.42 19.82
CA THR A 85 -3.31 11.37 18.70
C THR A 85 -2.84 12.77 19.05
N ASN A 86 -2.45 13.03 20.31
CA ASN A 86 -1.92 14.30 20.76
C ASN A 86 -0.46 14.47 20.31
N ILE A 87 -0.19 15.52 19.54
CA ILE A 87 1.12 15.75 18.91
C ILE A 87 2.17 16.12 19.97
N GLU A 88 1.80 16.91 20.97
CA GLU A 88 2.69 17.28 22.07
C GLU A 88 3.13 16.05 22.88
N GLU A 89 2.19 15.16 23.21
CA GLU A 89 2.48 13.91 23.91
C GLU A 89 3.39 12.98 23.08
N LEU A 90 3.18 12.91 21.75
CA LEU A 90 4.04 12.15 20.85
C LEU A 90 5.47 12.72 20.81
N ALA A 91 5.61 14.05 20.80
CA ALA A 91 6.91 14.74 20.78
C ALA A 91 7.69 14.61 22.10
N GLU A 92 6.98 14.39 23.22
CA GLU A 92 7.60 14.08 24.52
C GLU A 92 8.07 12.62 24.60
N GLN A 93 7.32 11.69 23.98
CA GLN A 93 7.60 10.25 24.03
C GLN A 93 8.68 9.80 23.04
N TYR A 94 8.80 10.47 21.89
CA TYR A 94 9.69 10.07 20.81
C TYR A 94 10.68 11.17 20.42
N SER A 95 11.89 10.76 20.06
CA SER A 95 12.82 11.64 19.37
C SER A 95 12.34 11.96 17.96
N GLY A 96 12.74 13.10 17.40
CA GLY A 96 12.42 13.46 16.01
C GLY A 96 12.86 12.41 14.99
N LYS A 97 13.94 11.67 15.27
CA LYS A 97 14.40 10.55 14.43
C LYS A 97 13.47 9.34 14.49
N GLU A 98 12.95 9.01 15.68
CA GLU A 98 11.98 7.92 15.85
C GLU A 98 10.64 8.27 15.20
N ILE A 99 10.21 9.54 15.28
CA ILE A 99 9.02 10.03 14.58
C ILE A 99 9.20 9.89 13.07
N ALA A 100 10.31 10.38 12.52
CA ALA A 100 10.61 10.26 11.09
C ALA A 100 10.59 8.80 10.62
N ARG A 101 11.25 7.90 11.38
CA ARG A 101 11.28 6.46 11.09
C ARG A 101 9.88 5.85 11.09
N ARG A 102 9.07 6.11 12.11
CA ARG A 102 7.71 5.59 12.19
C ARG A 102 6.83 6.10 11.05
N LEU A 103 7.00 7.35 10.63
CA LEU A 103 6.30 7.90 9.46
C LEU A 103 6.65 7.12 8.19
N LEU A 104 7.95 6.88 7.94
CA LEU A 104 8.38 6.08 6.80
C LEU A 104 7.83 4.65 6.86
N ASP A 105 7.90 4.00 8.03
CA ASP A 105 7.41 2.64 8.24
C ASP A 105 5.89 2.55 7.94
N CYS A 106 5.09 3.52 8.40
CA CYS A 106 3.66 3.62 8.06
C CYS A 106 3.46 3.79 6.55
N THR A 107 4.20 4.70 5.92
CA THR A 107 4.12 4.96 4.48
C THR A 107 4.41 3.71 3.66
N VAL A 108 5.47 2.97 4.00
CA VAL A 108 5.86 1.74 3.29
C VAL A 108 4.82 0.63 3.49
N CYS A 109 4.36 0.41 4.72
CA CYS A 109 3.37 -0.62 5.02
C CYS A 109 2.05 -0.36 4.27
N HIS A 110 1.57 0.89 4.30
CA HIS A 110 0.35 1.28 3.62
C HIS A 110 0.49 1.16 2.10
N PHE A 111 1.59 1.65 1.54
CA PHE A 111 1.89 1.53 0.11
C PHE A 111 1.85 0.07 -0.34
N LEU A 112 2.67 -0.79 0.25
CA LEU A 112 2.76 -2.20 -0.15
C LEU A 112 1.42 -2.94 0.04
N SER A 113 0.71 -2.68 1.14
CA SER A 113 -0.61 -3.25 1.36
C SER A 113 -1.58 -2.85 0.25
N SER A 114 -1.62 -1.56 -0.13
CA SER A 114 -2.50 -1.06 -1.18
C SER A 114 -2.21 -1.72 -2.52
N GLN A 115 -0.93 -1.90 -2.85
CA GLN A 115 -0.50 -2.50 -4.12
C GLN A 115 -0.86 -3.99 -4.20
N LEU A 116 -0.66 -4.75 -3.11
CA LEU A 116 -1.07 -6.16 -3.05
C LEU A 116 -2.59 -6.32 -3.13
N THR A 117 -3.35 -5.45 -2.45
CA THR A 117 -4.82 -5.46 -2.54
C THR A 117 -5.31 -5.11 -3.95
N ARG A 118 -4.64 -4.20 -4.66
CA ARG A 118 -4.94 -3.93 -6.07
C ARG A 118 -4.71 -5.17 -6.94
N MET A 119 -3.55 -5.82 -6.84
CA MET A 119 -3.26 -7.03 -7.60
C MET A 119 -4.30 -8.15 -7.34
N GLU A 120 -4.70 -8.33 -6.09
CA GLU A 120 -5.79 -9.24 -5.71
C GLU A 120 -7.10 -8.87 -6.43
N ALA A 121 -7.47 -7.59 -6.46
CA ALA A 121 -8.70 -7.12 -7.09
C ALA A 121 -8.73 -7.39 -8.61
N HIS A 122 -7.62 -7.20 -9.32
CA HIS A 122 -7.52 -7.51 -10.75
C HIS A 122 -7.76 -9.01 -11.02
N ILE A 123 -7.15 -9.89 -10.21
CA ILE A 123 -7.37 -11.34 -10.31
C ILE A 123 -8.85 -11.68 -10.09
N ILE A 124 -9.47 -11.15 -9.04
CA ILE A 124 -10.88 -11.43 -8.71
C ILE A 124 -11.80 -10.96 -9.84
N ALA A 125 -11.62 -9.73 -10.32
CA ALA A 125 -12.44 -9.17 -11.39
C ALA A 125 -12.35 -10.00 -12.69
N GLN A 126 -11.15 -10.48 -13.02
CA GLN A 126 -10.93 -11.32 -14.20
C GLN A 126 -11.58 -12.71 -14.06
N LEU A 127 -11.52 -13.32 -12.88
CA LEU A 127 -12.17 -14.61 -12.61
C LEU A 127 -13.71 -14.48 -12.65
N GLU A 128 -14.26 -13.41 -12.08
CA GLU A 128 -15.70 -13.13 -12.11
C GLU A 128 -16.23 -12.93 -13.54
N THR A 129 -15.46 -12.22 -14.38
CA THR A 129 -15.79 -12.02 -15.80
C THR A 129 -15.88 -13.35 -16.55
N GLN A 130 -14.99 -14.30 -16.24
CA GLN A 130 -15.02 -15.63 -16.86
C GLN A 130 -16.23 -16.47 -16.41
N MET A 131 -16.64 -16.35 -15.15
CA MET A 131 -17.81 -17.04 -14.63
C MET A 131 -19.12 -16.55 -15.28
N HIS A 132 -19.25 -15.25 -15.52
CA HIS A 132 -20.47 -14.65 -16.08
C HIS A 132 -20.47 -14.56 -17.62
N GLY A 133 -19.31 -14.65 -18.27
CA GLY A 133 -19.19 -14.66 -19.74
C GLY A 133 -19.53 -16.00 -20.41
N GLY A 134 -19.76 -17.07 -19.64
CA GLY A 134 -20.00 -18.42 -20.14
C GLY A 134 -21.42 -18.74 -20.63
N GLU A 135 -22.43 -17.89 -20.36
CA GLU A 135 -23.84 -18.22 -20.63
C GLU A 135 -24.41 -17.69 -21.96
N ASN A 136 -23.70 -16.84 -22.71
CA ASN A 136 -24.24 -16.26 -23.96
C ASN A 136 -23.96 -17.05 -25.25
N GLY A 137 -23.69 -18.36 -25.12
CA GLY A 137 -23.27 -19.19 -26.24
C GLY A 137 -23.99 -20.53 -26.32
N LYS A 138 -25.33 -20.54 -26.36
CA LYS A 138 -26.18 -21.59 -26.97
C LYS A 138 -27.67 -21.26 -26.80
N ILE A 139 -28.24 -20.58 -27.77
CA ILE A 139 -29.66 -20.76 -28.10
C ILE A 139 -29.67 -21.43 -29.47
N HIS A 140 -30.00 -22.73 -29.48
CA HIS A 140 -30.30 -23.51 -30.68
C HIS A 140 -31.72 -23.20 -31.16
#